data_AF-A0A7W7QVG5-F1
#
_entry.id   AF-A0A7W7QVG5-F1
#
_cell.length_a   1.000
_cell.length_b   1.000
_cell.length_c   1.000
_cell.angle_alpha   90.00
_cell.angle_beta   90.00
_cell.angle_gamma   90.00
#
_symmetry.space_group_name_H-M   'P 1'
#
loop_
_entity.id
_entity.type
_entity.pdbx_description
1 polymer ?
#
loop_
_entity_poly.entity_id
_entity_poly.type
_entity_poly.pdbx_seq_one_letter_code
_entity_poly.pdbx_strand_id
1 'polypeptide(L)'
;MLLFLALWSASQAFRLAWPDPVITRTPTYVYLASVAPLGMLAVPWAACAIMCGIQAFTVTDWAAFALAAGVLVAWAVIHLVGGVRGAIPQAYWACVVQVAVAGLILRLSRWPEPTERGQ
;
A
#
# COMPACT_ATOMS: atom_id res chain seq x y z
N MET A 1 12.23 -5.23 -6.59
CA MET A 1 11.05 -5.14 -5.69
C MET A 1 10.57 -3.70 -5.52
N LEU A 2 11.43 -2.76 -5.11
CA LEU A 2 11.03 -1.38 -4.83
C LEU A 2 10.35 -0.67 -6.01
N LEU A 3 10.81 -0.88 -7.24
CA LEU A 3 10.12 -0.36 -8.45
C LEU A 3 8.68 -0.89 -8.59
N PHE A 4 8.45 -2.16 -8.27
CA PHE A 4 7.10 -2.73 -8.27
C PHE A 4 6.23 -2.08 -7.18
N LEU A 5 6.76 -1.92 -5.96
CA LEU A 5 6.06 -1.21 -4.89
C LEU A 5 5.79 0.25 -5.23
N ALA A 6 6.72 0.90 -5.93
CA ALA A 6 6.55 2.26 -6.41
C ALA A 6 5.39 2.36 -7.40
N LEU A 7 5.36 1.48 -8.41
CA LEU A 7 4.31 1.47 -9.42
C LEU A 7 2.94 1.10 -8.83
N TRP A 8 2.89 0.09 -7.96
CA TRP A 8 1.66 -0.28 -7.26
C TRP A 8 1.16 0.89 -6.42
N SER A 9 2.01 1.47 -5.58
CA SER A 9 1.60 2.60 -4.72
C SER A 9 1.16 3.81 -5.55
N ALA A 10 1.83 4.10 -6.67
CA ALA A 10 1.44 5.16 -7.59
C ALA A 10 0.05 4.90 -8.20
N SER A 11 -0.23 3.67 -8.62
CA SER A 11 -1.55 3.31 -9.16
C SER A 11 -2.67 3.47 -8.12
N GLN A 12 -2.42 3.13 -6.85
CA GLN A 12 -3.40 3.32 -5.77
C GLN A 12 -3.60 4.80 -5.44
N ALA A 13 -2.51 5.59 -5.39
CA ALA A 13 -2.59 7.03 -5.21
C ALA A 13 -3.41 7.68 -6.33
N PHE A 14 -3.13 7.31 -7.59
CA PHE A 14 -3.85 7.84 -8.75
C PHE A 14 -5.34 7.51 -8.70
N ARG A 15 -5.71 6.26 -8.39
CA ARG A 15 -7.11 5.82 -8.26
C ARG A 15 -7.88 6.51 -7.15
N LEU A 16 -7.20 7.02 -6.13
CA LEU A 16 -7.81 7.76 -5.02
C LEU A 16 -7.89 9.27 -5.31
N ALA A 17 -6.89 9.82 -5.99
CA ALA A 17 -6.85 11.23 -6.37
C ALA A 17 -7.81 11.54 -7.54
N TRP A 18 -7.94 10.61 -8.49
CA TRP A 18 -8.83 10.71 -9.66
C TRP A 18 -9.68 9.44 -9.80
N PRO A 19 -10.67 9.24 -8.92
CA PRO A 19 -11.50 8.07 -8.98
C PRO A 19 -12.45 8.11 -10.19
N ASP A 20 -12.59 6.97 -10.87
CA ASP A 20 -13.58 6.80 -11.93
C ASP A 20 -15.00 6.98 -11.35
N PRO A 21 -15.88 7.77 -11.99
CA PRO A 21 -17.27 7.97 -11.55
C PRO A 21 -18.04 6.67 -11.28
N VAL A 22 -17.78 5.59 -12.02
CA VAL A 22 -18.40 4.28 -11.81
C VAL A 22 -17.93 3.66 -10.49
N ILE A 23 -16.64 3.79 -10.18
CA ILE A 23 -16.02 3.19 -8.99
C ILE A 23 -16.40 3.97 -7.71
N THR A 24 -16.62 5.29 -7.80
CA THR A 24 -17.00 6.12 -6.63
C THR A 24 -18.29 5.67 -5.96
N ARG A 25 -19.17 4.95 -6.68
CA ARG A 25 -20.45 4.43 -6.16
C ARG A 25 -20.32 3.06 -5.49
N THR A 26 -19.15 2.44 -5.53
CA THR A 26 -18.92 1.14 -4.88
C THR A 26 -18.94 1.30 -3.35
N PRO A 27 -19.41 0.28 -2.59
CA PRO A 27 -19.46 0.36 -1.12
C PRO A 27 -18.11 0.71 -0.50
N THR A 28 -17.02 0.19 -1.06
CA THR A 28 -15.65 0.49 -0.62
C THR A 28 -15.32 1.97 -0.74
N TYR A 29 -15.57 2.60 -1.89
CA TYR A 29 -15.24 4.02 -2.08
C TYR A 29 -16.14 4.95 -1.26
N VAL A 30 -17.42 4.61 -1.14
CA VAL A 30 -18.36 5.34 -0.27
C VAL A 30 -17.88 5.30 1.18
N TYR A 31 -17.47 4.13 1.67
CA TYR A 31 -16.90 4.00 3.01
C TYR A 31 -15.59 4.76 3.16
N LEU A 32 -14.65 4.64 2.22
CA LEU A 32 -13.36 5.35 2.29
C LEU A 32 -13.56 6.87 2.34
N ALA A 33 -14.50 7.41 1.57
CA ALA A 33 -14.85 8.82 1.59
C ALA A 33 -15.45 9.28 2.94
N SER A 34 -16.06 8.36 3.70
CA SER A 34 -16.55 8.64 5.06
C SER A 34 -15.45 8.65 6.11
N VAL A 35 -14.31 7.99 5.86
CA VAL A 35 -13.15 7.99 6.77
C VAL A 35 -12.36 9.28 6.62
N ALA A 36 -12.08 9.68 5.39
CA ALA A 36 -11.39 10.92 5.05
C ALA A 36 -11.61 11.26 3.56
N PRO A 37 -11.35 12.52 3.13
CA PRO A 37 -11.31 12.86 1.72
C PRO A 37 -10.36 11.91 0.95
N LEU A 38 -10.81 11.37 -0.19
CA LEU A 38 -10.04 10.38 -0.96
C LEU A 38 -8.65 10.90 -1.36
N GLY A 39 -8.53 12.18 -1.68
CA GLY A 39 -7.24 12.83 -1.93
C GLY A 39 -6.29 12.79 -0.73
N MET A 40 -6.79 12.92 0.50
CA MET A 40 -5.96 12.74 1.71
C MET A 40 -5.51 11.30 1.88
N LEU A 41 -6.37 10.34 1.56
CA LEU A 41 -6.00 8.91 1.56
C LEU A 41 -5.01 8.55 0.45
N ALA A 42 -4.93 9.33 -0.63
CA ALA A 42 -3.93 9.16 -1.69
C ALA A 42 -2.51 9.56 -1.26
N VAL A 43 -2.36 10.50 -0.32
CA VAL A 43 -1.07 11.02 0.17
C VAL A 43 -0.13 9.90 0.66
N PRO A 44 -0.53 9.00 1.58
CA PRO A 44 0.37 7.93 2.05
C PRO A 44 0.83 7.01 0.91
N TRP A 45 -0.04 6.73 -0.07
CA TRP A 45 0.32 5.94 -1.24
C TRP A 45 1.29 6.69 -2.16
N ALA A 46 1.09 8.00 -2.38
CA ALA A 46 2.00 8.83 -3.16
C ALA A 46 3.38 8.93 -2.50
N ALA A 47 3.43 9.14 -1.18
CA ALA A 47 4.67 9.15 -0.40
C ALA A 47 5.42 7.81 -0.51
N CYS A 48 4.69 6.70 -0.39
CA CYS A 48 5.25 5.36 -0.60
C CYS A 48 5.79 5.17 -2.02
N ALA A 49 5.07 5.64 -3.03
CA ALA A 49 5.49 5.57 -4.43
C ALA A 49 6.81 6.32 -4.67
N ILE A 50 6.89 7.56 -4.18
CA ILE A 50 8.08 8.41 -4.31
C ILE A 50 9.26 7.77 -3.56
N MET A 51 9.07 7.38 -2.31
CA MET A 51 10.15 6.80 -1.51
C MET A 51 10.67 5.48 -2.10
N CYS A 52 9.77 4.58 -2.52
CA CYS A 52 10.17 3.34 -3.19
C CYS A 52 10.85 3.60 -4.54
N GLY A 53 10.40 4.60 -5.29
CA GLY A 53 10.99 4.99 -6.57
C GLY A 53 12.41 5.55 -6.40
N ILE A 54 12.63 6.40 -5.40
CA ILE A 54 13.96 6.95 -5.08
C ILE A 54 14.88 5.84 -4.56
N GLN A 55 14.43 5.08 -3.56
CA GLN A 55 15.28 4.08 -2.91
C GLN A 55 15.57 2.85 -3.78
N ALA A 56 14.82 2.64 -4.86
CA ALA A 56 15.14 1.64 -5.88
C ALA A 56 16.52 1.84 -6.53
N PHE A 57 17.09 3.04 -6.43
CA PHE A 57 18.41 3.38 -6.98
C PHE A 57 19.45 3.73 -5.90
N THR A 58 19.15 3.43 -4.63
CA THR A 58 20.06 3.70 -3.50
C THR A 58 20.43 2.40 -2.78
N VAL A 59 21.56 2.41 -2.07
CA VAL A 59 22.04 1.26 -1.29
C VAL A 59 21.17 0.98 -0.06
N THR A 60 20.44 1.98 0.45
CA THR A 60 19.59 1.83 1.64
C THR A 60 18.12 1.85 1.27
N ASP A 61 17.42 0.75 1.54
CA ASP A 61 16.01 0.56 1.17
C ASP A 61 15.05 0.32 2.36
N TRP A 62 15.60 0.23 3.57
CA TRP A 62 14.85 -0.11 4.78
C TRP A 62 13.67 0.84 5.03
N ALA A 63 13.84 2.13 4.77
CA ALA A 63 12.82 3.13 5.02
C ALA A 63 11.67 3.04 4.01
N ALA A 64 11.94 2.75 2.74
CA ALA A 64 10.92 2.49 1.74
C ALA A 64 10.09 1.24 2.08
N PHE A 65 10.76 0.16 2.51
CA PHE A 65 10.06 -1.06 2.93
C PHE A 65 9.22 -0.86 4.20
N ALA A 66 9.75 -0.15 5.20
CA ALA A 66 9.02 0.16 6.43
C ALA A 66 7.78 1.00 6.14
N LEU A 67 7.90 2.03 5.29
CA LEU A 67 6.76 2.85 4.88
C LEU A 67 5.72 2.03 4.11
N ALA A 68 6.14 1.24 3.12
CA ALA A 68 5.23 0.39 2.34
C ALA A 68 4.45 -0.58 3.23
N ALA A 69 5.13 -1.28 4.13
CA ALA A 69 4.49 -2.17 5.10
C ALA A 69 3.51 -1.41 6.01
N GLY A 70 3.89 -0.23 6.51
CA GLY A 70 3.03 0.61 7.33
C GLY A 70 1.74 1.04 6.61
N VAL A 71 1.85 1.49 5.35
CA VAL A 71 0.70 1.86 4.51
C VAL A 71 -0.23 0.66 4.30
N LEU A 72 0.32 -0.51 3.98
CA LEU A 72 -0.48 -1.73 3.78
C LEU A 72 -1.22 -2.15 5.05
N VAL A 73 -0.56 -2.10 6.21
CA VAL A 73 -1.17 -2.43 7.50
C VAL A 73 -2.27 -1.42 7.85
N ALA A 74 -2.01 -0.12 7.70
CA ALA A 74 -3.02 0.91 7.93
C ALA A 74 -4.24 0.71 7.01
N TRP A 75 -3.99 0.38 5.74
CA TRP A 75 -5.06 0.12 4.76
C TRP A 75 -5.88 -1.13 5.10
N ALA A 76 -5.21 -2.18 5.58
CA ALA A 76 -5.86 -3.40 6.07
C ALA A 76 -6.77 -3.10 7.27
N VAL A 77 -6.31 -2.28 8.22
CA VAL A 77 -7.11 -1.86 9.38
C VAL A 77 -8.34 -1.07 8.95
N ILE A 78 -8.21 -0.12 8.02
CA ILE A 78 -9.35 0.64 7.48
C ILE A 78 -10.40 -0.30 6.88
N HIS A 79 -9.96 -1.29 6.09
CA HIS A 79 -10.86 -2.28 5.48
C HIS A 79 -11.48 -3.21 6.52
N LEU A 80 -10.71 -3.66 7.51
CA LEU A 80 -11.21 -4.52 8.58
C LEU A 80 -12.31 -3.81 9.38
N VAL A 81 -12.10 -2.54 9.75
CA VAL A 81 -13.13 -1.73 10.43
C VAL A 81 -14.37 -1.57 9.54
N GLY A 82 -14.18 -1.33 8.25
CA GLY A 82 -15.29 -1.26 7.28
C GLY A 82 -16.07 -2.57 7.16
N GLY A 83 -15.37 -3.71 7.22
CA GLY A 83 -15.97 -5.04 7.24
C GLY A 83 -16.74 -5.33 8.51
N VAL A 84 -16.16 -5.05 9.68
CA VAL A 84 -16.82 -5.22 11.00
C VAL A 84 -18.09 -4.37 11.12
N ARG A 85 -18.10 -3.17 10.50
CA ARG A 85 -19.28 -2.30 10.43
C ARG A 85 -20.27 -2.67 9.32
N GLY A 86 -20.01 -3.71 8.53
CA GLY A 86 -20.86 -4.13 7.42
C GLY A 86 -20.86 -3.18 6.20
N ALA A 87 -19.97 -2.19 6.17
CA ALA A 87 -19.91 -1.18 5.11
C ALA A 87 -19.20 -1.68 3.84
N ILE A 88 -18.25 -2.61 3.99
CA ILE A 88 -17.49 -3.18 2.88
C ILE A 88 -17.80 -4.69 2.77
N PRO A 89 -18.46 -5.15 1.69
CA PRO A 89 -18.63 -6.58 1.47
C PRO A 89 -17.27 -7.24 1.26
N GLN A 90 -17.08 -8.41 1.85
CA GLN A 90 -15.86 -9.21 1.68
C GLN A 90 -14.55 -8.49 2.10
N ALA A 91 -14.61 -7.55 3.03
CA ALA A 91 -13.42 -6.78 3.46
C ALA A 91 -12.28 -7.64 4.03
N TYR A 92 -12.59 -8.85 4.51
CA TYR A 92 -11.61 -9.81 4.98
C TYR A 92 -10.59 -10.19 3.90
N TRP A 93 -10.99 -10.28 2.62
CA TRP A 93 -10.05 -10.56 1.53
C TRP A 93 -9.04 -9.44 1.35
N ALA A 94 -9.51 -8.19 1.34
CA ALA A 94 -8.63 -7.03 1.27
C ALA A 94 -7.66 -7.00 2.47
N CYS A 95 -8.16 -7.27 3.67
CA CYS A 95 -7.32 -7.32 4.87
C CYS A 95 -6.24 -8.41 4.77
N VAL A 96 -6.61 -9.64 4.42
CA VAL A 96 -5.68 -10.78 4.30
C VAL A 96 -4.61 -10.51 3.25
N VAL A 97 -5.00 -10.02 2.07
CA VAL A 97 -4.06 -9.72 0.99
C VAL A 97 -3.07 -8.64 1.41
N GLN A 98 -3.55 -7.52 1.98
CA GLN A 98 -2.67 -6.42 2.37
C GLN A 98 -1.70 -6.83 3.49
N VAL A 99 -2.16 -7.57 4.50
CA VAL A 99 -1.30 -8.05 5.59
C VAL A 99 -0.29 -9.09 5.10
N ALA A 100 -0.71 -10.03 4.24
CA ALA A 100 0.19 -11.02 3.66
C ALA A 100 1.31 -10.36 2.83
N VAL A 101 0.96 -9.36 2.03
CA VAL A 101 1.92 -8.59 1.23
C VAL A 101 2.85 -7.78 2.14
N ALA A 102 2.33 -7.13 3.18
CA ALA A 102 3.18 -6.42 4.15
C ALA A 102 4.19 -7.36 4.83
N GLY A 103 3.74 -8.55 5.26
CA GLY A 103 4.62 -9.58 5.84
C GLY A 103 5.67 -10.09 4.85
N LEU A 104 5.29 -10.29 3.58
CA LEU A 104 6.22 -10.68 2.53
C LEU A 104 7.28 -9.60 2.28
N ILE A 105 6.87 -8.33 2.18
CA ILE A 105 7.78 -7.20 1.99
C ILE A 105 8.78 -7.11 3.15
N LEU A 106 8.32 -7.20 4.39
CA LEU A 106 9.20 -7.18 5.56
C LEU A 106 10.18 -8.35 5.57
N ARG A 107 9.75 -9.54 5.14
CA ARG A 107 10.64 -10.70 5.02
C ARG A 107 11.70 -10.50 3.93
N LEU A 108 11.30 -9.97 2.77
CA LEU A 108 12.20 -9.73 1.65
C LEU A 108 13.15 -8.56 1.89
N SER A 109 12.76 -7.56 2.68
CA SER A 109 13.65 -6.46 3.11
C SER A 109 14.84 -6.92 3.95
N ARG A 110 14.76 -8.13 4.53
CA ARG A 110 15.83 -8.75 5.31
C ARG A 110 16.57 -9.83 4.53
N TRP A 111 16.24 -10.01 3.25
CA TRP A 111 16.89 -11.01 2.42
C TRP A 111 18.33 -10.56 2.18
N PRO A 112 19.34 -11.39 2.50
CA PRO A 112 20.72 -11.02 2.27
C PRO A 112 20.95 -10.82 0.77
N GLU A 113 21.47 -9.65 0.40
CA GLU A 113 21.97 -9.45 -0.95
C GLU A 113 23.11 -10.45 -1.21
N PRO A 114 23.23 -10.99 -2.44
CA PRO A 114 24.40 -11.76 -2.81
C PRO A 114 25.62 -10.85 -2.67
N THR A 115 26.30 -10.91 -1.53
CA THR A 115 27.61 -10.29 -1.39
C THR A 115 28.50 -10.97 -2.41
N GLU A 116 29.11 -10.18 -3.30
CA GLU A 116 30.23 -10.62 -4.14
C GLU A 116 31.38 -11.09 -3.24
N ARG A 117 31.28 -12.31 -2.71
CA ARG A 117 32.40 -13.04 -2.11
C ARG A 117 32.79 -14.12 -3.11
N GLY A 118 33.54 -13.67 -4.10
CA GLY A 118 34.10 -14.48 -5.18
C GLY A 118 35.10 -13.69 -6.01
N GLN A 119 35.85 -12.78 -5.39
CA GLN A 119 37.14 -12.27 -5.88
C GLN A 119 38.15 -12.35 -4.74
#